data_AF-A0A7W1U445-F1
#
_entry.id   AF-A0A7W1U445-F1
#
_cell.length_a   1.000
_cell.length_b   1.000
_cell.length_c   1.000
_cell.angle_alpha   90.00
_cell.angle_beta   90.00
_cell.angle_gamma   90.00
#
_symmetry.space_group_name_H-M   'P 1'
#
loop_
_entity.id
_entity.type
_entity.pdbx_description
1 polymer ?
#
loop_
_entity_poly.entity_id
_entity_poly.type
_entity_poly.pdbx_seq_one_letter_code
_entity_poly.pdbx_strand_id
1 'polypeptide(L)'
;MNSLSRLTLIVRLISFVLLLAARPIASQAVILYRTADPTANTTAPSGMLANSGWQYEGIWGSFLGTPIAPHFFLSAKHVGQAGGSTFVFGGNNYSIVRQFADPNTDLDLWQVTETFPTFAPLYTKSDEVGKLTLVIGRGTQRGTDRLVNNMLAGWNWGAGDGVERWGENVVSQISTLTPDNDFIYATFDAPGLTEEATLSSGDSGGAAFIEDGSVWKLAGIHYAVDGPFYTDSSGNGAFNGALFDTRGLYNSDDGKPPYILITGNAPVPSGFYPTRISSKLGWIYSVTDSLGDLDADGLANLLEYALHTNPLAADTTSLPKVALESGFLTLTYTKVTTATDIQYSVEQSSDLTNWTTSNPTNEVVATQNNVQTIKAKVALNGATRLFLRLRVTRP
;
A
#
# COMPACT_ATOMS: atom_id res chain seq x y z
N MET A 1 -0.57 -25.23 29.65
CA MET A 1 0.25 -26.33 29.07
C MET A 1 -0.70 -27.07 28.13
N ASN A 2 -0.74 -26.83 26.82
CA ASN A 2 0.36 -26.86 25.86
C ASN A 2 0.28 -25.67 24.89
N SER A 3 1.26 -24.77 25.01
CA SER A 3 1.64 -23.86 23.94
C SER A 3 2.55 -24.64 22.99
N LEU A 4 1.99 -25.20 21.92
CA LEU A 4 2.81 -25.64 20.80
C LEU A 4 3.10 -24.40 19.97
N SER A 5 4.35 -23.96 20.09
CA SER A 5 5.01 -22.97 19.26
C SER A 5 4.61 -23.16 17.80
N ARG A 6 3.81 -22.23 17.29
CA ARG A 6 3.70 -22.01 15.85
C ARG A 6 5.11 -21.71 15.39
N LEU A 7 5.69 -22.64 14.63
CA LEU A 7 6.94 -22.41 13.95
C LEU A 7 6.65 -21.27 12.97
N THR A 8 7.00 -20.05 13.35
CA THR A 8 6.99 -18.88 12.48
C THR A 8 7.97 -19.21 11.37
N LEU A 9 7.48 -19.76 10.27
CA LEU A 9 8.23 -19.79 9.03
C LEU A 9 8.38 -18.31 8.65
N ILE A 10 9.51 -17.73 9.03
CA ILE A 10 9.92 -16.40 8.58
C ILE A 10 10.18 -16.56 7.09
N VAL A 11 9.12 -16.46 6.29
CA VAL A 11 9.24 -16.29 4.85
C VAL A 11 9.58 -14.81 4.66
N ARG A 12 10.86 -14.51 4.44
CA ARG A 12 11.27 -13.19 3.98
C ARG A 12 10.98 -13.13 2.47
N LEU A 13 9.74 -12.86 2.10
CA LEU A 13 9.40 -12.51 0.72
C LEU A 13 9.85 -11.06 0.48
N ILE A 14 11.04 -10.90 -0.11
CA ILE A 14 11.54 -9.60 -0.56
C ILE A 14 11.26 -9.50 -2.06
N SER A 15 10.16 -8.81 -2.38
CA SER A 15 9.88 -8.15 -3.67
C SER A 15 10.22 -8.93 -4.94
N PHE A 16 9.19 -9.51 -5.57
CA PHE A 16 9.26 -9.85 -6.98
C PHE A 16 9.26 -8.57 -7.83
N VAL A 17 10.44 -8.20 -8.33
CA VAL A 17 10.56 -7.45 -9.58
C VAL A 17 10.14 -8.41 -10.68
N LEU A 18 8.97 -8.18 -11.27
CA LEU A 18 8.57 -8.88 -12.48
C LEU A 18 9.61 -8.62 -13.58
N LEU A 19 10.16 -9.68 -14.17
CA LEU A 19 10.89 -9.61 -15.43
C LEU A 19 9.99 -8.95 -16.48
N LEU A 20 10.26 -7.68 -16.81
CA LEU A 20 9.82 -7.08 -18.06
C LEU A 20 10.57 -7.75 -19.22
N ALA A 21 10.04 -8.88 -19.71
CA ALA A 21 10.23 -9.25 -21.10
C ALA A 21 9.11 -8.58 -21.91
N ALA A 22 9.46 -7.50 -22.60
CA ALA A 22 8.57 -6.66 -23.38
C ALA A 22 7.69 -7.46 -24.37
N ARG A 23 6.42 -7.62 -24.00
CA ARG A 23 5.24 -7.63 -24.90
C ARG A 23 4.09 -6.99 -24.12
N PRO A 24 3.26 -6.13 -24.74
CA PRO A 24 2.01 -5.70 -24.11
C PRO A 24 1.08 -6.91 -24.03
N ILE A 25 1.20 -7.68 -22.95
CA ILE A 25 0.20 -8.65 -22.55
C ILE A 25 -0.84 -7.80 -21.83
N ALA A 26 -2.08 -7.79 -22.34
CA ALA A 26 -3.19 -7.25 -21.57
C ALA A 26 -3.22 -7.95 -20.19
N SER A 27 -3.66 -7.29 -19.12
CA SER A 27 -3.86 -7.89 -17.78
C SER A 27 -5.34 -7.93 -17.42
N GLN A 28 -5.82 -9.04 -16.82
CA GLN A 28 -7.23 -9.48 -16.91
C GLN A 28 -7.97 -10.29 -15.74
N ALA A 29 -8.90 -9.76 -14.88
CA ALA A 29 -9.33 -9.95 -13.42
C ALA A 29 -9.52 -11.25 -12.58
N VAL A 30 -9.36 -11.08 -11.24
CA VAL A 30 -9.85 -11.81 -10.03
C VAL A 30 -10.44 -13.20 -10.27
N ILE A 31 -9.86 -14.21 -9.60
CA ILE A 31 -10.24 -15.62 -9.72
C ILE A 31 -11.19 -16.03 -8.60
N LEU A 32 -12.40 -16.50 -8.98
CA LEU A 32 -13.45 -16.97 -8.05
C LEU A 32 -13.33 -18.47 -7.75
N TYR A 33 -13.59 -18.85 -6.51
CA TYR A 33 -13.64 -20.25 -6.10
C TYR A 33 -14.79 -21.01 -6.77
N ARG A 34 -15.99 -20.42 -6.74
CA ARG A 34 -17.24 -21.12 -7.08
C ARG A 34 -17.45 -21.40 -8.57
N THR A 35 -16.74 -20.71 -9.47
CA THR A 35 -17.01 -20.81 -10.91
C THR A 35 -15.76 -20.56 -11.74
N ALA A 36 -15.72 -21.14 -12.94
CA ALA A 36 -14.77 -20.82 -14.00
C ALA A 36 -15.40 -19.97 -15.12
N ASP A 37 -16.66 -19.56 -14.95
CA ASP A 37 -17.35 -18.68 -15.90
C ASP A 37 -16.68 -17.30 -15.94
N PRO A 38 -16.06 -16.91 -17.08
CA PRO A 38 -15.36 -15.63 -17.18
C PRO A 38 -16.33 -14.44 -17.14
N THR A 39 -17.64 -14.65 -17.27
CA THR A 39 -18.62 -13.56 -17.20
C THR A 39 -19.09 -13.27 -15.76
N ALA A 40 -18.70 -14.10 -14.80
CA ALA A 40 -19.06 -13.91 -13.40
C ALA A 40 -18.42 -12.64 -12.81
N ASN A 41 -19.21 -11.90 -12.03
CA ASN A 41 -18.81 -10.70 -11.30
C ASN A 41 -18.17 -9.59 -12.15
N THR A 42 -18.61 -9.47 -13.42
CA THR A 42 -18.10 -8.48 -14.39
C THR A 42 -18.90 -7.17 -14.43
N THR A 43 -19.88 -7.04 -13.54
CA THR A 43 -20.68 -5.82 -13.35
C THR A 43 -20.68 -5.45 -11.88
N ALA A 44 -20.95 -4.17 -11.59
CA ALA A 44 -21.04 -3.64 -10.23
C ALA A 44 -21.85 -4.58 -9.30
N PRO A 45 -21.35 -4.86 -8.08
CA PRO A 45 -22.09 -5.64 -7.11
C PRO A 45 -23.43 -4.97 -6.77
N SER A 46 -24.41 -5.79 -6.37
CA SER A 46 -25.76 -5.34 -6.02
C SER A 46 -26.16 -5.83 -4.63
N GLY A 47 -27.34 -5.41 -4.14
CA GLY A 47 -27.84 -5.82 -2.82
C GLY A 47 -26.94 -5.29 -1.69
N MET A 48 -26.55 -6.17 -0.77
CA MET A 48 -25.70 -5.80 0.38
C MET A 48 -24.30 -5.35 0.01
N LEU A 49 -23.82 -5.71 -1.18
CA LEU A 49 -22.52 -5.29 -1.71
C LEU A 49 -22.64 -4.06 -2.62
N ALA A 50 -23.82 -3.44 -2.76
CA ALA A 50 -23.94 -2.25 -3.58
C ALA A 50 -22.99 -1.13 -3.09
N ASN A 51 -22.34 -0.44 -4.02
CA ASN A 51 -21.36 0.62 -3.76
C ASN A 51 -20.11 0.17 -2.98
N SER A 52 -19.73 -1.10 -3.09
CA SER A 52 -18.60 -1.68 -2.36
C SER A 52 -17.22 -1.36 -2.91
N GLY A 53 -17.11 -0.41 -3.85
CA GLY A 53 -15.82 0.04 -4.38
C GLY A 53 -15.76 0.10 -5.90
N TRP A 54 -16.62 -0.64 -6.60
CA TRP A 54 -16.65 -0.70 -8.07
C TRP A 54 -16.75 0.67 -8.73
N GLN A 55 -17.53 1.58 -8.12
CA GLN A 55 -17.71 2.95 -8.62
C GLN A 55 -16.45 3.83 -8.53
N TYR A 56 -15.37 3.34 -7.89
CA TYR A 56 -14.11 4.05 -7.69
C TYR A 56 -12.95 3.46 -8.49
N GLU A 57 -13.14 2.37 -9.22
CA GLU A 57 -12.06 1.81 -10.04
C GLU A 57 -12.00 2.49 -11.42
N GLY A 58 -10.79 2.81 -11.86
CA GLY A 58 -10.51 3.30 -13.20
C GLY A 58 -9.37 2.54 -13.85
N ILE A 59 -9.26 2.69 -15.16
CA ILE A 59 -8.29 1.97 -15.99
C ILE A 59 -6.98 2.74 -16.09
N TRP A 60 -5.89 2.09 -15.67
CA TRP A 60 -4.51 2.56 -15.80
C TRP A 60 -3.73 1.62 -16.71
N GLY A 61 -3.92 1.80 -18.03
CA GLY A 61 -3.36 0.91 -19.04
C GLY A 61 -3.93 -0.50 -18.92
N SER A 62 -3.04 -1.49 -18.71
CA SER A 62 -3.47 -2.86 -18.49
C SER A 62 -4.00 -3.10 -17.05
N PHE A 63 -3.73 -2.19 -16.10
CA PHE A 63 -4.04 -2.32 -14.68
C PHE A 63 -5.20 -1.40 -14.24
N LEU A 64 -5.43 -1.33 -12.94
CA LEU A 64 -6.39 -0.42 -12.32
C LEU A 64 -5.71 0.69 -11.51
N GLY A 65 -6.50 1.70 -11.17
CA GLY A 65 -6.18 2.70 -10.16
C GLY A 65 -7.45 3.30 -9.59
N THR A 66 -7.36 3.83 -8.37
CA THR A 66 -8.52 4.28 -7.59
C THR A 66 -8.41 5.77 -7.31
N PRO A 67 -9.31 6.66 -7.82
CA PRO A 67 -9.37 8.04 -7.39
C PRO A 67 -9.62 8.14 -5.88
N ILE A 68 -8.85 8.99 -5.20
CA ILE A 68 -8.93 9.18 -3.73
C ILE A 68 -9.07 10.65 -3.32
N ALA A 69 -8.90 11.57 -4.26
CA ALA A 69 -9.09 13.00 -4.07
C ALA A 69 -9.41 13.65 -5.43
N PRO A 70 -9.89 14.90 -5.48
CA PRO A 70 -10.38 15.55 -6.71
C PRO A 70 -9.44 15.46 -7.91
N HIS A 71 -8.13 15.47 -7.72
CA HIS A 71 -7.14 15.43 -8.79
C HIS A 71 -6.14 14.28 -8.66
N PHE A 72 -6.46 13.26 -7.86
CA PHE A 72 -5.48 12.23 -7.53
C PHE A 72 -6.08 10.83 -7.48
N PHE A 73 -5.36 9.87 -8.05
CA PHE A 73 -5.64 8.44 -7.92
C PHE A 73 -4.42 7.67 -7.43
N LEU A 74 -4.66 6.56 -6.74
CA LEU A 74 -3.63 5.61 -6.31
C LEU A 74 -3.53 4.43 -7.28
N SER A 75 -2.33 3.90 -7.45
CA SER A 75 -2.08 2.61 -8.07
C SER A 75 -0.80 2.00 -7.52
N ALA A 76 -0.50 0.77 -7.91
CA ALA A 76 0.73 0.08 -7.52
C ALA A 76 1.94 0.68 -8.26
N LYS A 77 3.02 0.97 -7.54
CA LYS A 77 4.22 1.58 -8.13
C LYS A 77 4.92 0.63 -9.09
N HIS A 78 4.93 -0.67 -8.83
CA HIS A 78 5.59 -1.65 -9.71
C HIS A 78 4.97 -1.73 -11.10
N VAL A 79 3.74 -1.23 -11.30
CA VAL A 79 3.13 -1.16 -12.64
C VAL A 79 3.63 0.05 -13.44
N GLY A 80 4.31 0.99 -12.79
CA GLY A 80 4.85 2.20 -13.39
C GLY A 80 3.78 3.05 -14.10
N GLN A 81 4.20 3.73 -15.17
CA GLN A 81 3.33 4.58 -15.97
C GLN A 81 2.47 3.78 -16.98
N ALA A 82 1.73 2.79 -16.48
CA ALA A 82 1.03 1.80 -17.30
C ALA A 82 0.04 2.39 -18.32
N GLY A 83 -0.66 3.47 -17.97
CA GLY A 83 -1.60 4.16 -18.87
C GLY A 83 -0.96 5.26 -19.72
N GLY A 84 0.37 5.40 -19.72
CA GLY A 84 1.05 6.49 -20.41
C GLY A 84 0.60 7.85 -19.86
N SER A 85 0.03 8.72 -20.69
CA SER A 85 -0.44 10.05 -20.27
C SER A 85 -1.92 10.10 -19.92
N THR A 86 -2.62 8.96 -19.86
CA THR A 86 -4.08 8.94 -19.68
C THR A 86 -4.55 7.87 -18.72
N PHE A 87 -5.32 8.30 -17.72
CA PHE A 87 -6.11 7.44 -16.85
C PHE A 87 -7.59 7.52 -17.29
N VAL A 88 -8.30 6.40 -17.36
CA VAL A 88 -9.70 6.38 -17.82
C VAL A 88 -10.61 6.03 -16.65
N PHE A 89 -11.54 6.92 -16.31
CA PHE A 89 -12.45 6.73 -15.18
C PHE A 89 -13.87 7.15 -15.53
N GLY A 90 -14.85 6.27 -15.27
CA GLY A 90 -16.25 6.49 -15.64
C GLY A 90 -16.46 6.77 -17.14
N GLY A 91 -15.62 6.19 -18.01
CA GLY A 91 -15.64 6.42 -19.45
C GLY A 91 -15.00 7.73 -19.92
N ASN A 92 -14.44 8.54 -19.02
CA ASN A 92 -13.77 9.80 -19.34
C ASN A 92 -12.25 9.67 -19.21
N ASN A 93 -11.52 10.46 -19.98
CA ASN A 93 -10.06 10.52 -19.94
C ASN A 93 -9.58 11.60 -18.97
N TYR A 94 -8.54 11.26 -18.20
CA TYR A 94 -7.87 12.13 -17.25
C TYR A 94 -6.38 12.20 -17.58
N SER A 95 -5.88 13.42 -17.77
CA SER A 95 -4.53 13.72 -18.26
C SER A 95 -3.55 13.75 -17.10
N ILE A 96 -2.53 12.89 -17.15
CA ILE A 96 -1.51 12.76 -16.10
C ILE A 96 -0.61 14.00 -16.08
N VAL A 97 -0.46 14.59 -14.90
CA VAL A 97 0.39 15.77 -14.63
C VAL A 97 1.71 15.35 -14.03
N ARG A 98 1.67 14.58 -12.93
CA ARG A 98 2.84 14.24 -12.14
C ARG A 98 2.59 12.99 -11.28
N GLN A 99 3.67 12.25 -11.02
CA GLN A 99 3.72 11.12 -10.10
C GLN A 99 4.31 11.54 -8.74
N PHE A 100 3.77 10.98 -7.67
CA PHE A 100 4.30 11.01 -6.32
C PHE A 100 4.49 9.57 -5.85
N ALA A 101 5.75 9.14 -5.74
CA ALA A 101 6.09 7.81 -5.26
C ALA A 101 6.26 7.82 -3.74
N ASP A 102 5.55 6.95 -3.02
CA ASP A 102 5.77 6.79 -1.57
C ASP A 102 7.16 6.17 -1.37
N PRO A 103 8.09 6.77 -0.64
CA PRO A 103 9.47 6.26 -0.60
C PRO A 103 9.60 4.89 0.08
N ASN A 104 8.59 4.47 0.84
CA ASN A 104 8.66 3.26 1.64
C ASN A 104 7.92 2.09 1.00
N THR A 105 6.78 2.31 0.32
CA THR A 105 5.87 1.27 -0.20
C THR A 105 5.89 1.15 -1.71
N ASP A 106 5.13 0.18 -2.21
CA ASP A 106 4.75 0.05 -3.61
C ASP A 106 3.53 0.92 -4.00
N LEU A 107 3.34 2.09 -3.39
CA LEU A 107 2.29 3.02 -3.79
C LEU A 107 2.84 4.15 -4.65
N ASP A 108 2.09 4.45 -5.70
CA ASP A 108 2.18 5.70 -6.44
C ASP A 108 0.86 6.45 -6.38
N LEU A 109 0.96 7.76 -6.20
CA LEU A 109 -0.14 8.69 -6.27
C LEU A 109 0.05 9.57 -7.50
N TRP A 110 -0.91 9.53 -8.41
CA TRP A 110 -0.85 10.20 -9.71
C TRP A 110 -1.77 11.41 -9.70
N GLN A 111 -1.22 12.57 -10.02
CA GLN A 111 -1.99 13.78 -10.24
C GLN A 111 -2.53 13.84 -11.66
N VAL A 112 -3.79 14.22 -11.79
CA VAL A 112 -4.46 14.48 -13.07
C VAL A 112 -4.88 15.94 -13.19
N THR A 113 -5.11 16.40 -14.41
CA THR A 113 -5.52 17.79 -14.69
C THR A 113 -6.98 18.03 -14.34
N GLU A 114 -7.84 17.08 -14.71
CA GLU A 114 -9.28 17.14 -14.57
C GLU A 114 -9.72 16.78 -13.15
N THR A 115 -10.92 17.19 -12.76
CA THR A 115 -11.49 16.88 -11.45
C THR A 115 -12.32 15.60 -11.54
N PHE A 116 -12.00 14.60 -10.72
CA PHE A 116 -12.83 13.42 -10.54
C PHE A 116 -14.19 13.79 -9.92
N PRO A 117 -15.32 13.34 -10.48
CA PRO A 117 -16.64 13.64 -9.93
C PRO A 117 -16.95 12.88 -8.64
N THR A 118 -16.21 11.80 -8.40
CA THR A 118 -16.31 10.94 -7.21
C THR A 118 -14.95 10.29 -6.97
N PHE A 119 -14.66 9.96 -5.71
CA PHE A 119 -13.43 9.30 -5.31
C PHE A 119 -13.66 8.48 -4.04
N ALA A 120 -12.84 7.45 -3.84
CA ALA A 120 -12.99 6.52 -2.73
C ALA A 120 -12.66 7.20 -1.39
N PRO A 121 -13.51 7.04 -0.36
CA PRO A 121 -13.10 7.35 1.00
C PRO A 121 -12.01 6.37 1.45
N LEU A 122 -11.04 6.84 2.23
CA LEU A 122 -9.94 6.02 2.74
C LEU A 122 -10.35 5.32 4.03
N TYR A 123 -9.95 4.06 4.18
CA TYR A 123 -10.11 3.32 5.43
C TYR A 123 -9.08 3.81 6.44
N THR A 124 -9.54 4.42 7.53
CA THR A 124 -8.67 5.14 8.48
C THR A 124 -8.37 4.39 9.78
N LYS A 125 -9.03 3.25 10.00
CA LYS A 125 -8.85 2.45 11.21
C LYS A 125 -7.75 1.40 11.00
N SER A 126 -7.25 0.87 12.11
CA SER A 126 -6.21 -0.17 12.13
C SER A 126 -6.74 -1.53 12.63
N ASP A 127 -8.01 -1.82 12.36
CA ASP A 127 -8.77 -2.99 12.81
C ASP A 127 -9.27 -3.87 11.64
N GLU A 128 -8.49 -3.96 10.56
CA GLU A 128 -8.86 -4.68 9.33
C GLU A 128 -9.00 -6.19 9.55
N VAL A 129 -8.20 -6.78 10.44
CA VAL A 129 -8.15 -8.24 10.67
C VAL A 129 -9.52 -8.78 11.06
N GLY A 130 -9.96 -9.82 10.35
CA GLY A 130 -11.26 -10.48 10.52
C GLY A 130 -12.41 -9.78 9.79
N LYS A 131 -12.19 -8.66 9.11
CA LYS A 131 -13.23 -7.99 8.32
C LYS A 131 -13.37 -8.60 6.93
N LEU A 132 -14.61 -8.62 6.46
CA LEU A 132 -14.92 -8.83 5.05
C LEU A 132 -14.21 -7.76 4.22
N THR A 133 -13.53 -8.18 3.16
CA THR A 133 -12.95 -7.29 2.17
C THR A 133 -13.53 -7.64 0.80
N LEU A 134 -13.92 -6.61 0.04
CA LEU A 134 -14.27 -6.76 -1.36
C LEU A 134 -13.03 -6.40 -2.18
N VAL A 135 -12.58 -7.32 -3.03
CA VAL A 135 -11.43 -7.12 -3.89
C VAL A 135 -11.88 -6.91 -5.32
N ILE A 136 -11.29 -5.93 -6.00
CA ILE A 136 -11.58 -5.59 -7.39
C ILE A 136 -10.26 -5.56 -8.14
N GLY A 137 -10.20 -6.25 -9.26
CA GLY A 137 -8.96 -6.42 -9.98
C GLY A 137 -9.17 -6.63 -11.46
N ARG A 138 -8.03 -6.74 -12.15
CA ARG A 138 -7.92 -6.97 -13.58
C ARG A 138 -6.70 -7.84 -13.94
N GLY A 139 -6.45 -9.00 -13.30
CA GLY A 139 -5.49 -10.08 -13.64
C GLY A 139 -6.06 -11.50 -13.80
N THR A 140 -5.50 -12.43 -14.60
CA THR A 140 -6.10 -13.67 -15.23
C THR A 140 -7.47 -14.31 -14.84
N GLN A 141 -8.11 -14.99 -15.82
CA GLN A 141 -9.21 -15.96 -15.60
C GLN A 141 -8.79 -17.16 -14.74
N ARG A 142 -9.76 -17.92 -14.22
CA ARG A 142 -9.51 -19.26 -13.65
C ARG A 142 -8.99 -20.23 -14.72
N GLY A 143 -7.83 -20.83 -14.49
CA GLY A 143 -7.26 -21.84 -15.37
C GLY A 143 -7.72 -23.27 -15.05
N THR A 144 -6.98 -24.24 -15.58
CA THR A 144 -7.24 -25.67 -15.35
C THR A 144 -6.99 -26.07 -13.91
N ASP A 145 -7.70 -27.13 -13.47
CA ASP A 145 -7.49 -27.76 -12.17
C ASP A 145 -6.02 -28.09 -11.91
N ARG A 146 -5.55 -27.68 -10.73
CA ARG A 146 -4.24 -28.05 -10.20
C ARG A 146 -4.44 -29.21 -9.24
N LEU A 147 -3.90 -30.37 -9.61
CA LEU A 147 -3.87 -31.55 -8.73
C LEU A 147 -2.50 -31.68 -8.07
N VAL A 148 -2.49 -31.96 -6.77
CA VAL A 148 -1.30 -32.34 -6.01
C VAL A 148 -1.61 -33.67 -5.34
N ASN A 149 -0.80 -34.70 -5.60
CA ASN A 149 -1.06 -36.07 -5.13
C ASN A 149 -2.49 -36.57 -5.44
N ASN A 150 -2.98 -36.29 -6.65
CA ASN A 150 -4.34 -36.60 -7.12
C ASN A 150 -5.49 -35.93 -6.34
N MET A 151 -5.20 -34.95 -5.49
CA MET A 151 -6.20 -34.12 -4.82
C MET A 151 -6.24 -32.73 -5.45
N LEU A 152 -7.44 -32.17 -5.62
CA LEU A 152 -7.61 -30.80 -6.11
C LEU A 152 -7.04 -29.83 -5.08
N ALA A 153 -6.08 -29.01 -5.52
CA ALA A 153 -5.36 -28.03 -4.71
C ALA A 153 -5.74 -26.58 -5.06
N GLY A 154 -6.40 -26.39 -6.21
CA GLY A 154 -6.75 -25.08 -6.76
C GLY A 154 -6.71 -25.11 -8.28
N TRP A 155 -6.32 -23.99 -8.88
CA TRP A 155 -6.23 -23.84 -10.34
C TRP A 155 -4.95 -23.14 -10.75
N ASN A 156 -4.45 -23.49 -11.93
CA ASN A 156 -3.45 -22.65 -12.58
C ASN A 156 -4.07 -21.29 -12.89
N TRP A 157 -3.26 -20.25 -13.01
CA TRP A 157 -3.72 -19.01 -13.64
C TRP A 157 -4.10 -19.28 -15.09
N GLY A 158 -5.25 -18.75 -15.50
CA GLY A 158 -5.83 -18.99 -16.79
C GLY A 158 -5.39 -18.00 -17.85
N ALA A 159 -6.14 -17.97 -18.94
CA ALA A 159 -5.95 -16.99 -19.99
C ALA A 159 -6.34 -15.60 -19.52
N GLY A 160 -5.89 -14.66 -20.31
CA GLY A 160 -6.17 -13.27 -20.10
C GLY A 160 -7.29 -12.68 -20.96
N ASP A 161 -8.30 -12.03 -20.37
CA ASP A 161 -9.36 -11.25 -21.07
C ASP A 161 -9.52 -9.71 -20.90
N GLY A 162 -9.18 -9.10 -19.77
CA GLY A 162 -9.01 -7.65 -19.59
C GLY A 162 -10.22 -7.05 -18.90
N VAL A 163 -11.08 -7.94 -18.43
CA VAL A 163 -12.37 -7.65 -17.84
C VAL A 163 -12.12 -7.41 -16.37
N GLU A 164 -12.70 -6.35 -15.81
CA GLU A 164 -12.71 -6.07 -14.38
C GLU A 164 -13.66 -7.03 -13.66
N ARG A 165 -13.25 -7.58 -12.51
CA ARG A 165 -14.08 -8.46 -11.69
C ARG A 165 -13.89 -8.15 -10.22
N TRP A 166 -14.89 -8.55 -9.44
CA TRP A 166 -14.87 -8.46 -8.00
C TRP A 166 -15.07 -9.82 -7.33
N GLY A 167 -14.59 -9.93 -6.10
CA GLY A 167 -14.83 -11.06 -5.21
C GLY A 167 -14.74 -10.65 -3.75
N GLU A 168 -15.07 -11.57 -2.86
CA GLU A 168 -14.99 -11.40 -1.42
C GLU A 168 -13.81 -12.20 -0.85
N ASN A 169 -13.22 -11.69 0.23
CA ASN A 169 -12.31 -12.43 1.08
C ASN A 169 -12.42 -11.90 2.52
N VAL A 170 -11.69 -12.49 3.47
CA VAL A 170 -11.54 -11.98 4.83
C VAL A 170 -10.09 -11.60 5.06
N VAL A 171 -9.84 -10.46 5.70
CA VAL A 171 -8.47 -10.09 6.10
C VAL A 171 -7.98 -11.05 7.19
N SER A 172 -7.05 -11.93 6.85
CA SER A 172 -6.52 -12.97 7.74
C SER A 172 -5.51 -12.39 8.74
N GLN A 173 -4.66 -11.46 8.31
CA GLN A 173 -3.67 -10.78 9.17
C GLN A 173 -3.17 -9.48 8.54
N ILE A 174 -2.42 -8.71 9.32
CA ILE A 174 -1.50 -7.69 8.79
C ILE A 174 -0.12 -8.32 8.70
N SER A 175 0.47 -8.29 7.49
CA SER A 175 1.80 -8.83 7.22
C SER A 175 2.80 -7.70 7.02
N THR A 176 3.94 -7.78 7.71
CA THR A 176 5.04 -6.82 7.55
C THR A 176 6.13 -7.49 6.71
N LEU A 177 6.03 -7.38 5.39
CA LEU A 177 6.99 -8.00 4.47
C LEU A 177 8.31 -7.22 4.40
N THR A 178 8.29 -5.92 4.70
CA THR A 178 9.48 -5.07 4.86
C THR A 178 9.35 -4.24 6.14
N PRO A 179 10.47 -3.79 6.77
CA PRO A 179 10.44 -3.15 8.09
C PRO A 179 9.50 -1.94 8.24
N ASP A 180 9.20 -1.24 7.13
CA ASP A 180 8.42 0.01 7.13
C ASP A 180 7.07 -0.11 6.37
N ASN A 181 6.71 -1.32 5.93
CA ASN A 181 5.48 -1.56 5.17
C ASN A 181 4.63 -2.68 5.76
N ASP A 182 3.39 -2.32 6.03
CA ASP A 182 2.33 -3.26 6.35
C ASP A 182 1.45 -3.52 5.14
N PHE A 183 1.08 -4.78 4.98
CA PHE A 183 0.18 -5.28 3.97
C PHE A 183 -1.02 -5.90 4.65
N ILE A 184 -2.20 -5.69 4.08
CA ILE A 184 -3.32 -6.59 4.32
C ILE A 184 -2.90 -7.96 3.77
N TYR A 185 -3.21 -9.04 4.47
CA TYR A 185 -3.06 -10.39 3.95
C TYR A 185 -4.37 -11.15 4.08
N ALA A 186 -4.82 -11.73 2.97
CA ALA A 186 -6.04 -12.52 2.86
C ALA A 186 -5.72 -13.84 2.17
N THR A 187 -6.41 -14.91 2.59
CA THR A 187 -6.13 -16.29 2.16
C THR A 187 -7.22 -16.81 1.25
N PHE A 188 -6.86 -17.62 0.26
CA PHE A 188 -7.81 -18.22 -0.65
C PHE A 188 -8.32 -19.55 -0.09
N ASP A 189 -9.45 -19.54 0.62
CA ASP A 189 -9.89 -20.65 1.46
C ASP A 189 -10.90 -21.60 0.78
N ALA A 190 -10.94 -22.85 1.24
CA ALA A 190 -11.88 -23.87 0.77
C ALA A 190 -12.37 -24.79 1.92
N PRO A 191 -13.64 -24.70 2.34
CA PRO A 191 -14.65 -23.73 1.89
C PRO A 191 -14.32 -22.31 2.38
N GLY A 192 -14.51 -21.32 1.51
CA GLY A 192 -14.41 -19.90 1.84
C GLY A 192 -15.78 -19.21 1.83
N LEU A 193 -15.80 -17.92 1.51
CA LEU A 193 -17.03 -17.13 1.30
C LEU A 193 -17.79 -17.56 0.03
N THR A 194 -18.98 -16.99 -0.18
CA THR A 194 -19.78 -17.26 -1.39
C THR A 194 -19.07 -16.77 -2.64
N GLU A 195 -18.54 -15.56 -2.60
CA GLU A 195 -17.73 -14.97 -3.68
C GLU A 195 -16.23 -15.05 -3.35
N GLU A 196 -15.79 -16.08 -2.62
CA GLU A 196 -14.38 -16.31 -2.27
C GLU A 196 -13.48 -16.15 -3.50
N ALA A 197 -12.51 -15.26 -3.39
CA ALA A 197 -11.65 -14.92 -4.50
C ALA A 197 -10.20 -14.72 -4.10
N THR A 198 -9.32 -14.86 -5.10
CA THR A 198 -7.91 -14.50 -4.99
C THR A 198 -7.45 -13.72 -6.22
N LEU A 199 -6.26 -13.17 -6.11
CA LEU A 199 -5.64 -12.34 -7.13
C LEU A 199 -4.67 -13.17 -7.98
N SER A 200 -4.29 -12.61 -9.12
CA SER A 200 -3.34 -13.16 -10.06
C SER A 200 -2.60 -12.05 -10.79
N SER A 201 -1.69 -12.42 -11.70
CA SER A 201 -0.97 -11.44 -12.50
C SER A 201 -1.92 -10.54 -13.28
N GLY A 202 -1.78 -9.23 -13.04
CA GLY A 202 -2.61 -8.20 -13.63
C GLY A 202 -3.58 -7.52 -12.67
N ASP A 203 -3.87 -8.12 -11.51
CA ASP A 203 -4.71 -7.48 -10.49
C ASP A 203 -4.01 -6.32 -9.79
N SER A 204 -2.70 -6.14 -10.03
CA SER A 204 -1.89 -5.04 -9.52
C SER A 204 -2.55 -3.68 -9.73
N GLY A 205 -2.51 -2.83 -8.71
CA GLY A 205 -3.14 -1.52 -8.75
C GLY A 205 -4.66 -1.53 -8.55
N GLY A 206 -5.31 -2.71 -8.60
CA GLY A 206 -6.68 -2.89 -8.12
C GLY A 206 -6.79 -2.71 -6.61
N ALA A 207 -8.02 -2.75 -6.09
CA ALA A 207 -8.31 -2.30 -4.75
C ALA A 207 -9.00 -3.35 -3.88
N ALA A 208 -8.68 -3.29 -2.59
CA ALA A 208 -9.39 -3.95 -1.51
C ALA A 208 -10.18 -2.90 -0.71
N PHE A 209 -11.49 -3.11 -0.55
CA PHE A 209 -12.39 -2.24 0.20
C PHE A 209 -12.91 -2.94 1.44
N ILE A 210 -13.05 -2.19 2.54
CA ILE A 210 -13.63 -2.66 3.80
C ILE A 210 -14.78 -1.72 4.20
N GLU A 211 -15.89 -2.30 4.65
CA GLU A 211 -17.02 -1.53 5.16
C GLU A 211 -16.72 -0.91 6.55
N ASP A 212 -17.01 0.38 6.69
CA ASP A 212 -16.99 1.12 7.94
C ASP A 212 -18.27 1.95 8.10
N GLY A 213 -19.15 1.52 9.01
CA GLY A 213 -20.38 2.26 9.34
C GLY A 213 -21.35 2.45 8.17
N SER A 214 -21.47 1.46 7.27
CA SER A 214 -22.25 1.45 5.99
C SER A 214 -21.57 2.03 4.75
N VAL A 215 -20.32 2.50 4.87
CA VAL A 215 -19.55 2.99 3.72
C VAL A 215 -18.38 2.08 3.47
N TRP A 216 -18.24 1.60 2.24
CA TRP A 216 -17.05 0.89 1.81
C TRP A 216 -15.93 1.88 1.53
N LYS A 217 -14.78 1.64 2.16
CA LYS A 217 -13.61 2.52 2.11
C LYS A 217 -12.40 1.75 1.60
N LEU A 218 -11.56 2.42 0.82
CA LEU A 218 -10.34 1.86 0.26
C LEU A 218 -9.38 1.49 1.40
N ALA A 219 -9.12 0.20 1.55
CA ALA A 219 -8.30 -0.37 2.62
C ALA A 219 -6.93 -0.84 2.12
N GLY A 220 -6.83 -1.23 0.84
CA GLY A 220 -5.56 -1.65 0.25
C GLY A 220 -5.50 -1.51 -1.27
N ILE A 221 -4.28 -1.44 -1.80
CA ILE A 221 -3.98 -1.52 -3.24
C ILE A 221 -3.21 -2.81 -3.51
N HIS A 222 -3.68 -3.62 -4.45
CA HIS A 222 -3.12 -4.93 -4.77
C HIS A 222 -1.65 -4.83 -5.19
N TYR A 223 -0.79 -5.53 -4.46
CA TYR A 223 0.66 -5.55 -4.68
C TYR A 223 1.17 -6.93 -5.10
N ALA A 224 0.87 -7.98 -4.33
CA ALA A 224 1.47 -9.30 -4.55
C ALA A 224 0.54 -10.47 -4.19
N VAL A 225 0.99 -11.67 -4.52
CA VAL A 225 0.37 -12.96 -4.21
C VAL A 225 1.46 -13.95 -3.82
N ASP A 226 1.11 -15.00 -3.07
CA ASP A 226 2.03 -16.10 -2.78
C ASP A 226 2.39 -16.86 -4.07
N GLY A 227 3.67 -17.21 -4.21
CA GLY A 227 4.21 -17.94 -5.36
C GLY A 227 5.51 -17.31 -5.90
N PRO A 228 6.09 -17.87 -6.97
CA PRO A 228 5.67 -19.11 -7.63
C PRO A 228 5.83 -20.35 -6.73
N PHE A 229 5.14 -21.42 -7.11
CA PHE A 229 5.26 -22.74 -6.48
C PHE A 229 6.02 -23.71 -7.38
N TYR A 230 6.63 -24.72 -6.78
CA TYR A 230 7.51 -25.68 -7.45
C TYR A 230 7.06 -27.11 -7.15
N THR A 231 7.39 -28.04 -8.05
CA THR A 231 6.97 -29.46 -7.91
C THR A 231 8.03 -30.34 -7.26
N ASP A 232 9.26 -29.84 -7.09
CA ASP A 232 10.33 -30.57 -6.42
C ASP A 232 11.30 -29.66 -5.65
N SER A 233 12.15 -30.29 -4.84
CA SER A 233 13.17 -29.62 -4.02
C SER A 233 14.34 -29.03 -4.81
N SER A 234 14.40 -29.25 -6.12
CA SER A 234 15.42 -28.70 -7.01
C SER A 234 14.97 -27.40 -7.69
N GLY A 235 13.71 -27.01 -7.50
CA GLY A 235 13.12 -25.83 -8.14
C GLY A 235 12.62 -26.09 -9.55
N ASN A 236 12.36 -27.34 -9.94
CA ASN A 236 11.74 -27.63 -11.22
C ASN A 236 10.22 -27.47 -11.15
N GLY A 237 9.61 -27.34 -12.32
CA GLY A 237 8.16 -27.29 -12.47
C GLY A 237 7.52 -26.04 -11.86
N ALA A 238 8.24 -24.92 -11.86
CA ALA A 238 7.75 -23.61 -11.42
C ALA A 238 6.42 -23.25 -12.09
N PHE A 239 5.44 -22.79 -11.31
CA PHE A 239 4.14 -22.35 -11.80
C PHE A 239 3.49 -21.35 -10.83
N ASN A 240 2.49 -20.61 -11.33
CA ASN A 240 1.62 -19.77 -10.53
C ASN A 240 0.19 -20.31 -10.54
N GLY A 241 -0.56 -20.11 -9.46
CA GLY A 241 -1.92 -20.61 -9.36
C GLY A 241 -2.70 -19.98 -8.21
N ALA A 242 -4.03 -20.04 -8.32
CA ALA A 242 -4.96 -19.76 -7.24
C ALA A 242 -5.15 -21.05 -6.44
N LEU A 243 -4.46 -21.18 -5.30
CA LEU A 243 -4.36 -22.44 -4.57
C LEU A 243 -4.98 -22.32 -3.18
N PHE A 244 -5.95 -23.18 -2.87
CA PHE A 244 -6.53 -23.32 -1.54
C PHE A 244 -5.86 -24.42 -0.71
N ASP A 245 -5.01 -25.25 -1.34
CA ASP A 245 -4.13 -26.17 -0.62
C ASP A 245 -2.77 -26.30 -1.34
N THR A 246 -1.74 -25.69 -0.76
CA THR A 246 -0.38 -25.67 -1.30
C THR A 246 0.48 -26.83 -0.78
N ARG A 247 -0.05 -27.68 0.10
CA ARG A 247 0.72 -28.81 0.66
C ARG A 247 1.16 -29.78 -0.42
N GLY A 248 2.39 -30.29 -0.29
CA GLY A 248 2.99 -31.17 -1.28
C GLY A 248 3.68 -30.43 -2.44
N LEU A 249 3.55 -29.10 -2.51
CA LEU A 249 4.36 -28.23 -3.36
C LEU A 249 5.55 -27.68 -2.58
N TYR A 250 6.46 -27.04 -3.30
CA TYR A 250 7.62 -26.37 -2.74
C TYR A 250 7.51 -24.86 -2.94
N ASN A 251 7.94 -24.07 -1.94
CA ASN A 251 8.15 -22.63 -2.06
C ASN A 251 9.63 -22.28 -1.90
N SER A 252 9.99 -21.04 -2.21
CA SER A 252 11.36 -20.54 -2.07
C SER A 252 11.36 -19.04 -1.86
N ASP A 253 12.42 -18.54 -1.25
CA ASP A 253 12.68 -17.10 -1.19
C ASP A 253 13.20 -16.63 -2.56
N ASP A 254 12.47 -15.72 -3.21
CA ASP A 254 12.80 -15.09 -4.50
C ASP A 254 13.14 -16.06 -5.65
N GLY A 255 12.52 -17.24 -5.65
CA GLY A 255 12.81 -18.27 -6.63
C GLY A 255 14.24 -18.82 -6.55
N LYS A 256 14.88 -18.73 -5.37
CA LYS A 256 16.23 -19.20 -5.11
C LYS A 256 16.22 -20.34 -4.10
N PRO A 257 17.16 -21.29 -4.19
CA PRO A 257 17.26 -22.36 -3.20
C PRO A 257 17.53 -21.77 -1.79
N PRO A 258 17.06 -22.43 -0.72
CA PRO A 258 16.41 -23.75 -0.75
C PRO A 258 14.93 -23.69 -1.17
N TYR A 259 14.49 -24.70 -1.93
CA TYR A 259 13.07 -24.96 -2.20
C TYR A 259 12.53 -25.86 -1.09
N ILE A 260 11.61 -25.32 -0.29
CA ILE A 260 11.13 -25.93 0.95
C ILE A 260 9.76 -26.57 0.69
N LEU A 261 9.61 -27.84 1.06
CA LEU A 261 8.34 -28.55 0.96
C LEU A 261 7.32 -27.93 1.92
N ILE A 262 6.17 -27.54 1.38
CA ILE A 262 5.02 -27.08 2.18
C ILE A 262 4.31 -28.31 2.75
N THR A 263 4.22 -28.39 4.06
CA THR A 263 3.59 -29.50 4.80
C THR A 263 2.59 -28.97 5.83
N GLY A 264 1.66 -29.82 6.26
CA GLY A 264 0.68 -29.45 7.28
C GLY A 264 -0.42 -30.48 7.46
N ASN A 265 -1.02 -30.52 8.65
CA ASN A 265 -2.11 -31.44 8.97
C ASN A 265 -3.48 -30.97 8.42
N ALA A 266 -3.58 -29.72 7.97
CA ALA A 266 -4.76 -29.11 7.35
C ALA A 266 -4.33 -28.37 6.06
N PRO A 267 -5.26 -28.08 5.12
CA PRO A 267 -4.97 -27.30 3.92
C PRO A 267 -4.19 -26.01 4.23
N VAL A 268 -3.23 -25.67 3.36
CA VAL A 268 -2.45 -24.44 3.47
C VAL A 268 -2.78 -23.55 2.26
N PRO A 269 -3.71 -22.59 2.39
CA PRO A 269 -4.08 -21.73 1.28
C PRO A 269 -2.94 -20.79 0.89
N SER A 270 -2.87 -20.45 -0.39
CA SER A 270 -2.13 -19.28 -0.86
C SER A 270 -2.90 -18.00 -0.51
N GLY A 271 -2.21 -16.88 -0.37
CA GLY A 271 -2.83 -15.59 -0.12
C GLY A 271 -2.32 -14.47 -1.01
N PHE A 272 -2.87 -13.29 -0.78
CA PHE A 272 -2.54 -12.07 -1.51
C PHE A 272 -2.35 -10.88 -0.57
N TYR A 273 -1.60 -9.89 -1.06
CA TYR A 273 -1.06 -8.78 -0.28
C TYR A 273 -1.43 -7.44 -0.91
N PRO A 274 -2.49 -6.77 -0.46
CA PRO A 274 -2.71 -5.36 -0.74
C PRO A 274 -1.83 -4.49 0.18
N THR A 275 -1.13 -3.48 -0.36
CA THR A 275 -0.47 -2.46 0.46
C THR A 275 -1.52 -1.72 1.28
N ARG A 276 -1.36 -1.70 2.60
CA ARG A 276 -2.35 -1.19 3.56
C ARG A 276 -2.44 0.34 3.51
N ILE A 277 -3.65 0.87 3.39
CA ILE A 277 -3.89 2.32 3.26
C ILE A 277 -3.82 3.05 4.59
N SER A 278 -4.36 2.46 5.66
CA SER A 278 -4.41 3.09 6.99
C SER A 278 -3.01 3.43 7.54
N SER A 279 -1.98 2.68 7.16
CA SER A 279 -0.58 2.94 7.53
C SER A 279 0.11 4.01 6.68
N LYS A 280 -0.56 4.55 5.65
CA LYS A 280 0.00 5.51 4.68
C LYS A 280 -0.80 6.81 4.59
N LEU A 281 -1.75 7.04 5.49
CA LEU A 281 -2.58 8.25 5.52
C LEU A 281 -1.75 9.53 5.60
N GLY A 282 -0.71 9.58 6.44
CA GLY A 282 0.20 10.73 6.55
C GLY A 282 0.82 11.10 5.21
N TRP A 283 1.38 10.11 4.49
CA TRP A 283 1.92 10.35 3.16
C TRP A 283 0.83 10.78 2.17
N ILE A 284 -0.32 10.08 2.12
CA ILE A 284 -1.42 10.40 1.20
C ILE A 284 -1.88 11.85 1.38
N TYR A 285 -2.22 12.25 2.61
CA TYR A 285 -2.72 13.61 2.87
C TYR A 285 -1.64 14.67 2.68
N SER A 286 -0.38 14.36 2.96
CA SER A 286 0.73 15.27 2.65
C SER A 286 0.87 15.58 1.16
N VAL A 287 0.35 14.72 0.28
CA VAL A 287 0.34 14.91 -1.18
C VAL A 287 -0.95 15.56 -1.65
N THR A 288 -2.10 15.02 -1.24
CA THR A 288 -3.41 15.44 -1.76
C THR A 288 -3.90 16.76 -1.18
N ASP A 289 -3.49 17.09 0.04
CA ASP A 289 -3.88 18.30 0.77
C ASP A 289 -2.76 18.78 1.70
N SER A 290 -1.59 19.08 1.12
CA SER A 290 -0.36 19.35 1.89
C SER A 290 -0.44 20.49 2.93
N LEU A 291 -1.36 21.44 2.74
CA LEU A 291 -1.57 22.59 3.62
C LEU A 291 -2.81 22.46 4.51
N GLY A 292 -3.62 21.42 4.31
CA GLY A 292 -4.77 21.12 5.18
C GLY A 292 -4.33 20.69 6.57
N ASP A 293 -5.25 20.79 7.51
CA ASP A 293 -5.10 20.44 8.93
C ASP A 293 -6.37 19.67 9.32
N LEU A 294 -6.29 18.34 9.24
CA LEU A 294 -7.45 17.44 9.30
C LEU A 294 -8.01 17.27 10.71
N ASP A 295 -7.19 17.47 11.74
CA ASP A 295 -7.55 17.34 13.15
C ASP A 295 -7.53 18.67 13.93
N ALA A 296 -7.22 19.78 13.25
CA ALA A 296 -7.30 21.15 13.73
C ALA A 296 -6.36 21.45 14.90
N ASP A 297 -5.16 20.84 14.90
CA ASP A 297 -4.15 21.04 15.95
C ASP A 297 -3.08 22.10 15.58
N GLY A 298 -3.14 22.63 14.36
CA GLY A 298 -2.22 23.64 13.83
C GLY A 298 -1.05 23.06 13.02
N LEU A 299 -0.96 21.75 12.82
CA LEU A 299 -0.01 21.12 11.92
C LEU A 299 -0.63 20.83 10.55
N ALA A 300 0.00 21.38 9.52
CA ALA A 300 -0.36 21.04 8.15
C ALA A 300 -0.02 19.57 7.84
N ASN A 301 -0.78 18.90 6.98
CA ASN A 301 -0.57 17.48 6.63
C ASN A 301 0.86 17.16 6.15
N LEU A 302 1.55 18.11 5.50
CA LEU A 302 2.97 17.94 5.14
C LEU A 302 3.91 17.94 6.36
N LEU A 303 3.61 18.77 7.37
CA LEU A 303 4.34 18.74 8.64
C LEU A 303 4.02 17.47 9.42
N GLU A 304 2.76 17.02 9.42
CA GLU A 304 2.35 15.75 10.04
C GLU A 304 3.20 14.58 9.52
N TYR A 305 3.27 14.44 8.20
CA TYR A 305 4.10 13.42 7.54
C TYR A 305 5.59 13.54 7.90
N ALA A 306 6.11 14.77 7.95
CA ALA A 306 7.52 15.01 8.23
C ALA A 306 7.89 14.75 9.71
N LEU A 307 6.99 15.08 10.63
CA LEU A 307 7.20 14.95 12.06
C LEU A 307 6.78 13.57 12.60
N HIS A 308 6.27 12.68 11.74
CA HIS A 308 5.78 11.37 12.11
C HIS A 308 4.61 11.41 13.11
N THR A 309 3.71 12.38 12.93
CA THR A 309 2.47 12.52 13.69
C THR A 309 1.28 11.96 12.90
N ASN A 310 0.14 11.79 13.57
CA ASN A 310 -1.05 11.22 12.96
C ASN A 310 -1.98 12.35 12.52
N PRO A 311 -2.20 12.56 11.21
CA PRO A 311 -3.00 13.68 10.71
C PRO A 311 -4.49 13.60 11.08
N LEU A 312 -4.93 12.53 11.73
CA LEU A 312 -6.32 12.35 12.18
C LEU A 312 -6.47 12.45 13.70
N ALA A 313 -5.41 12.82 14.43
CA ALA A 313 -5.41 12.85 15.88
C ALA A 313 -4.48 13.94 16.43
N ALA A 314 -5.10 15.03 16.92
CA ALA A 314 -4.41 16.21 17.42
C ALA A 314 -3.27 15.89 18.39
N ASP A 315 -2.05 16.37 18.10
CA ASP A 315 -0.85 16.18 18.91
C ASP A 315 0.02 17.44 19.02
N THR A 316 -0.34 18.28 20.00
CA THR A 316 0.47 19.44 20.37
C THR A 316 1.79 19.11 21.06
N THR A 317 2.03 17.85 21.47
CA THR A 317 3.22 17.47 22.23
C THR A 317 4.43 17.16 21.35
N SER A 318 4.18 16.81 20.09
CA SER A 318 5.18 16.50 19.06
C SER A 318 5.60 17.72 18.22
N LEU A 319 5.03 18.89 18.51
CA LEU A 319 5.44 20.16 17.89
C LEU A 319 6.94 20.44 18.07
N PRO A 320 7.61 21.07 17.09
CA PRO A 320 8.99 21.52 17.24
C PRO A 320 9.17 22.42 18.47
N LYS A 321 10.14 22.08 19.33
CA LYS A 321 10.36 22.76 20.62
C LYS A 321 11.59 23.66 20.55
N VAL A 322 11.43 24.90 21.00
CA VAL A 322 12.53 25.88 21.08
C VAL A 322 13.07 25.97 22.50
N ALA A 323 14.40 26.01 22.66
CA ALA A 323 15.05 26.25 23.95
C ALA A 323 16.33 27.08 23.80
N LEU A 324 16.81 27.67 24.89
CA LEU A 324 18.10 28.36 24.94
C LEU A 324 19.10 27.49 25.71
N GLU A 325 20.23 27.16 25.08
CA GLU A 325 21.27 26.30 25.66
C GLU A 325 22.66 26.88 25.34
N SER A 326 23.42 27.29 26.36
CA SER A 326 24.86 27.65 26.23
C SER A 326 25.21 28.60 25.07
N GLY A 327 24.39 29.63 24.84
CA GLY A 327 24.60 30.62 23.77
C GLY A 327 24.01 30.24 22.40
N PHE A 328 23.30 29.11 22.33
CA PHE A 328 22.56 28.67 21.15
C PHE A 328 21.06 28.73 21.41
N LEU A 329 20.32 29.18 20.39
CA LEU A 329 18.90 28.90 20.27
C LEU A 329 18.76 27.53 19.61
N THR A 330 18.03 26.61 20.23
CA THR A 330 17.84 25.26 19.72
C THR A 330 16.42 25.07 19.21
N LEU A 331 16.27 24.27 18.15
CA LEU A 331 14.99 23.77 17.66
C LEU A 331 15.05 22.25 17.65
N THR A 332 14.24 21.60 18.48
CA THR A 332 14.16 20.14 18.58
C THR A 332 12.92 19.65 17.85
N TYR A 333 13.08 18.75 16.88
CA TYR A 333 11.98 18.23 16.06
C TYR A 333 12.23 16.79 15.64
N THR A 334 11.17 16.09 15.28
CA THR A 334 11.23 14.73 14.73
C THR A 334 11.45 14.76 13.23
N LYS A 335 12.21 13.81 12.71
CA LYS A 335 12.52 13.65 11.28
C LYS A 335 12.36 12.18 10.88
N VAL A 336 11.54 11.93 9.87
CA VAL A 336 11.50 10.62 9.18
C VAL A 336 12.69 10.54 8.23
N THR A 337 13.61 9.60 8.45
CA THR A 337 14.86 9.45 7.68
C THR A 337 14.65 8.77 6.34
N THR A 338 13.59 7.97 6.20
CA THR A 338 13.23 7.29 4.94
C THR A 338 12.30 8.12 4.06
N ALA A 339 11.80 9.27 4.52
CA ALA A 339 10.99 10.19 3.73
C ALA A 339 11.88 11.00 2.76
N THR A 340 12.32 10.33 1.68
CA THR A 340 13.23 10.91 0.67
C THR A 340 12.54 11.88 -0.29
N ASP A 341 11.21 11.96 -0.23
CA ASP A 341 10.37 12.85 -1.03
C ASP A 341 10.18 14.25 -0.41
N ILE A 342 10.78 14.53 0.75
CA ILE A 342 10.69 15.82 1.42
C ILE A 342 12.06 16.31 1.91
N GLN A 343 12.17 17.63 2.10
CA GLN A 343 13.36 18.29 2.61
C GLN A 343 13.02 19.10 3.86
N TYR A 344 13.93 19.10 4.82
CA TYR A 344 13.83 19.82 6.09
C TYR A 344 14.84 20.97 6.08
N SER A 345 14.41 22.17 6.42
CA SER A 345 15.27 23.34 6.58
C SER A 345 14.91 24.08 7.86
N VAL A 346 15.91 24.36 8.70
CA VAL A 346 15.71 25.27 9.83
C VAL A 346 15.94 26.69 9.33
N GLU A 347 14.93 27.52 9.41
CA GLU A 347 15.02 28.93 9.05
C GLU A 347 15.07 29.79 10.32
N GLN A 348 15.77 30.92 10.22
CA GLN A 348 15.92 31.89 11.30
C GLN A 348 15.44 33.28 10.87
N SER A 349 15.02 34.06 11.86
CA SER A 349 14.61 35.46 11.69
C SER A 349 14.96 36.29 12.92
N SER A 350 15.16 37.59 12.75
CA SER A 350 15.31 38.57 13.83
C SER A 350 14.05 39.43 14.06
N ASP A 351 13.08 39.38 13.13
CA ASP A 351 11.92 40.27 13.08
C ASP A 351 10.58 39.56 12.77
N LEU A 352 10.60 38.22 12.67
CA LEU A 352 9.47 37.35 12.29
C LEU A 352 8.91 37.58 10.87
N THR A 353 9.50 38.50 10.11
CA THR A 353 9.05 38.90 8.78
C THR A 353 10.00 38.38 7.71
N ASN A 354 11.29 38.64 7.88
CA ASN A 354 12.35 38.21 6.98
C ASN A 354 12.96 36.91 7.50
N TRP A 355 12.78 35.83 6.74
CA TRP A 355 13.28 34.50 7.08
C TRP A 355 14.42 34.13 6.14
N THR A 356 15.50 33.60 6.71
CA THR A 356 16.65 33.08 5.97
C THR A 356 16.98 31.67 6.44
N THR A 357 17.49 30.83 5.55
CA THR A 357 17.97 29.50 5.92
C THR A 357 19.12 29.62 6.91
N SER A 358 19.04 28.86 8.01
CA SER A 358 20.12 28.76 8.98
C SER A 358 21.02 27.56 8.66
N ASN A 359 22.25 27.57 9.18
CA ASN A 359 23.19 26.44 9.11
C ASN A 359 23.40 25.88 10.52
N PRO A 360 22.41 25.17 11.08
CA PRO A 360 22.51 24.68 12.44
C PRO A 360 23.57 23.59 12.58
N THR A 361 24.19 23.51 13.74
CA THR A 361 24.87 22.28 14.16
C THR A 361 23.80 21.31 14.66
N ASN A 362 23.56 20.23 13.92
CA ASN A 362 22.56 19.24 14.28
C ASN A 362 23.13 18.14 15.18
N GLU A 363 22.38 17.81 16.23
CA GLU A 363 22.63 16.67 17.11
C GLU A 363 21.45 15.70 17.02
N VAL A 364 21.73 14.41 16.83
CA VAL A 364 20.71 13.34 16.91
C VAL A 364 20.57 12.96 18.39
N VAL A 365 19.43 13.30 18.99
CA VAL A 365 19.14 13.07 20.41
C VAL A 365 18.60 11.66 20.65
N ALA A 366 17.81 11.15 19.71
CA ALA A 366 17.24 9.81 19.76
C ALA A 366 17.04 9.27 18.34
N THR A 367 17.01 7.94 18.21
CA THR A 367 16.64 7.23 16.99
C THR A 367 15.77 6.05 17.35
N GLN A 368 14.60 5.96 16.74
CA GLN A 368 13.69 4.82 16.84
C GLN A 368 13.28 4.43 15.43
N ASN A 369 13.72 3.25 14.97
CA ASN A 369 13.52 2.80 13.58
C ASN A 369 13.99 3.86 12.58
N ASN A 370 13.11 4.29 11.66
CA ASN A 370 13.33 5.33 10.67
C ASN A 370 13.03 6.76 11.18
N VAL A 371 12.84 6.95 12.48
CA VAL A 371 12.48 8.24 13.08
C VAL A 371 13.61 8.74 13.98
N GLN A 372 14.07 9.97 13.74
CA GLN A 372 15.11 10.63 14.54
C GLN A 372 14.57 11.87 15.23
N THR A 373 14.96 12.08 16.49
CA THR A 373 14.79 13.38 17.16
C THR A 373 16.06 14.19 16.93
N ILE A 374 15.94 15.29 16.19
CA ILE A 374 17.03 16.20 15.85
C ILE A 374 16.94 17.43 16.74
N LYS A 375 18.06 17.79 17.39
CA LYS A 375 18.26 19.09 18.03
C LYS A 375 19.16 19.94 17.14
N ALA A 376 18.57 20.90 16.44
CA ALA A 376 19.29 21.88 15.63
C ALA A 376 19.75 23.06 16.51
N LYS A 377 21.06 23.35 16.54
CA LYS A 377 21.63 24.44 17.35
C LYS A 377 22.07 25.60 16.47
N VAL A 378 21.50 26.78 16.69
CA VAL A 378 21.83 28.01 15.97
C VAL A 378 22.45 29.01 16.95
N ALA A 379 23.67 29.46 16.66
CA ALA A 379 24.38 30.39 17.55
C ALA A 379 23.70 31.76 17.58
N LEU A 380 23.54 32.32 18.79
CA LEU A 380 22.97 33.66 18.93
C LEU A 380 23.87 34.76 18.37
N ASN A 381 25.20 34.58 18.40
CA ASN A 381 26.18 35.55 17.91
C ASN A 381 25.96 37.00 18.42
N GLY A 382 25.51 37.15 19.67
CA GLY A 382 25.21 38.45 20.28
C GLY A 382 23.86 39.06 19.89
N ALA A 383 23.03 38.35 19.10
CA ALA A 383 21.67 38.78 18.80
C ALA A 383 20.82 38.85 20.08
N THR A 384 20.08 39.94 20.25
CA THR A 384 19.12 40.13 21.36
C THR A 384 17.77 39.50 21.08
N ARG A 385 17.49 39.15 19.82
CA ARG A 385 16.30 38.45 19.35
C ARG A 385 16.67 37.52 18.20
N LEU A 386 16.24 36.27 18.30
CA LEU A 386 16.36 35.27 17.25
C LEU A 386 15.15 34.35 17.35
N PHE A 387 14.55 34.02 16.20
CA PHE A 387 13.43 33.12 16.07
C PHE A 387 13.82 32.00 15.13
N LEU A 388 13.37 30.78 15.40
CA LEU A 388 13.58 29.63 14.53
C LEU A 388 12.22 29.08 14.08
N ARG A 389 12.17 28.55 12.86
CA ARG A 389 11.08 27.71 12.39
C ARG A 389 11.62 26.52 11.61
N LEU A 390 10.85 25.44 11.60
CA LEU A 390 11.08 24.34 10.68
C LEU A 390 10.29 24.59 9.40
N ARG A 391 10.97 24.53 8.26
CA ARG A 391 10.35 24.52 6.93
C ARG A 391 10.50 23.14 6.33
N VAL A 392 9.39 22.58 5.85
CA VAL A 392 9.36 21.33 5.09
C VAL A 392 8.86 21.61 3.69
N THR A 393 9.50 21.03 2.68
CA THR A 393 9.11 21.17 1.27
C THR A 393 9.18 19.83 0.55
N ARG A 394 8.25 19.59 -0.38
CA ARG A 394 8.36 18.53 -1.38
C ARG A 394 8.91 19.12 -2.68
N PRO A 395 10.09 18.69 -3.17
CA PRO A 395 10.71 19.22 -4.38
C PRO A 395 9.98 18.82 -5.67
#